data_AF-A0A8S9Q133-F1
#
_entry.id   AF-A0A8S9Q133-F1
#
_cell.length_a   1.000
_cell.length_b   1.000
_cell.length_c   1.000
_cell.angle_alpha   90.00
_cell.angle_beta   90.00
_cell.angle_gamma   90.00
#
_symmetry.space_group_name_H-M   'P 1'
#
loop_
_entity.id
_entity.type
_entity.pdbx_description
1 polymer ?
#
loop_
_entity_poly.entity_id
_entity_poly.type
_entity_poly.pdbx_seq_one_letter_code
_entity_poly.pdbx_strand_id
1 'polypeptide(L)' 'MGTRNFTRCESALHSEVETLRWAMENMLQHSPCQSFRTDCKELIAMIKEPQEWPNFATELEKIETLQICFPDFKIIHVP' A
#
# COMPACT_ATOMS: atom_id res chain seq x y z
N MET A 1 22.69 0.92 15.25
CA MET A 1 21.25 0.61 15.39
C MET A 1 20.49 1.91 15.21
N GLY A 2 19.97 2.15 14.01
CA GLY A 2 19.28 3.40 13.66
C GLY A 2 17.79 3.26 13.92
N THR A 3 17.30 3.85 15.01
CA THR A 3 15.86 3.97 15.26
C THR A 3 15.30 5.01 14.31
N ARG A 4 14.77 4.56 13.15
CA ARG A 4 13.86 5.40 12.36
C ARG A 4 12.66 5.72 13.26
N ASN A 5 12.42 7.01 13.49
CA ASN A 5 11.35 7.53 14.33
C ASN A 5 9.99 7.23 13.65
N PHE A 6 9.50 6.00 13.77
CA PHE A 6 8.28 5.53 13.08
C PHE A 6 6.99 5.90 13.81
N THR A 7 7.00 6.17 15.12
CA THR A 7 5.77 6.21 15.93
C THR A 7 4.77 7.30 15.55
N ARG A 8 5.20 8.43 14.97
CA ARG A 8 4.27 9.46 14.45
C ARG A 8 3.83 9.21 13.01
N CYS A 9 4.63 8.51 12.21
CA CYS A 9 4.28 8.14 10.83
C CYS A 9 3.48 6.84 10.75
N GLU A 10 3.56 5.96 11.76
CA GLU A 10 2.93 4.63 11.71
C GLU A 10 1.41 4.73 11.55
N SER A 11 0.75 5.66 12.26
CA SER A 11 -0.68 5.91 12.10
C SER A 11 -1.04 6.49 10.73
N ALA A 12 -0.20 7.38 10.20
CA ALA A 12 -0.37 7.90 8.84
C ALA A 12 -0.20 6.79 7.80
N LEU A 13 0.81 5.94 7.95
CA LEU A 13 1.06 4.79 7.07
C LEU A 13 -0.07 3.77 7.13
N HIS A 14 -0.64 3.49 8.31
CA HIS A 14 -1.85 2.66 8.40
C HIS A 14 -2.99 3.25 7.59
N SER A 15 -3.22 4.56 7.70
CA SER A 15 -4.26 5.25 6.92
C SER A 15 -3.98 5.17 5.41
N GLU A 16 -2.73 5.33 4.99
CA GLU A 16 -2.33 5.21 3.58
C GLU A 16 -2.54 3.79 3.04
N VAL A 17 -2.17 2.76 3.80
CA VAL A 17 -2.38 1.36 3.42
C VAL A 17 -3.87 1.01 3.36
N GLU A 18 -4.67 1.44 4.35
CA GLU A 18 -6.11 1.24 4.34
C GLU A 18 -6.78 1.98 3.17
N THR A 19 -6.31 3.19 2.86
CA THR A 19 -6.80 3.98 1.72
C THR A 19 -6.51 3.27 0.40
N LEU A 20 -5.30 2.74 0.23
CA LEU A 20 -4.95 1.96 -0.95
C LEU A 20 -5.81 0.69 -1.06
N ARG A 21 -5.99 -0.03 0.05
CA ARG A 21 -6.84 -1.23 0.07
C ARG A 21 -8.26 -0.90 -0.38
N TRP A 22 -8.85 0.12 0.23
CA TRP A 22 -10.20 0.56 -0.11
C TRP A 22 -10.30 0.98 -1.58
N ALA A 23 -9.30 1.72 -2.09
CA ALA A 23 -9.26 2.11 -3.49
C ALA A 23 -9.19 0.89 -4.43
N MET A 24 -8.39 -0.12 -4.10
CA MET A 24 -8.31 -1.38 -4.86
C MET A 24 -9.63 -2.14 -4.82
N GLU A 25 -10.23 -2.33 -3.65
CA GLU A 25 -11.54 -2.99 -3.51
C GLU A 25 -12.64 -2.27 -4.31
N ASN A 26 -12.65 -0.94 -4.23
CA ASN A 26 -13.61 -0.10 -4.95
C ASN A 26 -13.39 -0.16 -6.47
N MET A 27 -12.13 -0.12 -6.94
CA MET A 27 -11.84 -0.25 -8.38
C MET A 27 -12.26 -1.63 -8.89
N LEU A 28 -12.00 -2.71 -8.14
CA LEU A 28 -12.38 -4.06 -8.54
C LEU A 28 -13.90 -4.19 -8.83
N GLN A 29 -14.73 -3.46 -8.09
CA GLN A 29 -16.19 -3.44 -8.24
C GLN A 29 -16.67 -2.51 -9.37
N HIS A 30 -15.94 -1.42 -9.64
CA HIS A 30 -16.49 -0.28 -10.39
C HIS A 30 -15.69 0.14 -11.64
N SER A 31 -14.47 -0.36 -11.84
CA SER A 31 -13.60 0.11 -12.92
C SER A 31 -12.52 -0.90 -13.35
N PRO A 32 -12.16 -0.96 -14.64
CA PRO A 32 -10.98 -1.71 -15.08
C PRO A 32 -9.66 -1.01 -14.76
N CYS A 33 -9.67 0.17 -14.11
CA CYS A 33 -8.46 0.91 -13.74
C CYS A 33 -7.62 0.14 -12.71
N GLN A 34 -6.34 -0.08 -13.03
CA GLN A 34 -5.38 -0.79 -12.17
C GLN A 34 -4.17 0.10 -11.81
N SER A 35 -4.26 1.39 -12.13
CA SER A 35 -3.20 2.37 -11.89
C SER A 35 -3.56 3.26 -10.72
N PHE A 36 -2.80 3.11 -9.64
CA PHE A 36 -2.92 3.84 -8.39
C PHE A 36 -1.79 4.87 -8.27
N ARG A 37 -2.08 5.99 -7.62
CA ARG A 37 -1.12 7.08 -7.39
C ARG A 37 -1.10 7.38 -5.91
N THR A 38 0.10 7.60 -5.36
CA THR A 38 0.31 7.96 -3.95
C THR A 38 1.49 8.92 -3.87
N ASP A 39 1.43 9.88 -2.97
CA ASP A 39 2.54 10.75 -2.56
C ASP A 39 3.37 10.13 -1.44
N CYS A 40 2.96 8.98 -0.92
CA CYS A 40 3.66 8.29 0.15
C CYS A 40 4.71 7.31 -0.40
N LYS A 41 5.99 7.71 -0.33
CA LYS A 41 7.13 6.85 -0.71
C LYS A 41 7.24 5.60 0.15
N GLU A 42 6.88 5.70 1.42
CA GLU A 42 6.93 4.60 2.37
C GLU A 42 5.88 3.53 1.99
N LEU A 43 4.67 3.92 1.59
CA LEU A 43 3.67 2.99 1.08
C LEU A 43 4.21 2.19 -0.12
N ILE A 44 4.89 2.85 -1.07
CA ILE A 44 5.50 2.15 -2.21
C ILE A 44 6.59 1.17 -1.75
N ALA A 45 7.40 1.54 -0.76
CA ALA A 45 8.40 0.64 -0.20
C ALA A 45 7.76 -0.57 0.49
N MET A 46 6.67 -0.36 1.24
CA MET A 46 5.92 -1.43 1.90
C MET A 46 5.35 -2.43 0.90
N ILE A 47 4.81 -1.94 -0.22
CA ILE A 47 4.27 -2.81 -1.27
C ILE A 47 5.37 -3.59 -2.00
N LYS A 48 6.55 -3.01 -2.18
CA LYS A 48 7.67 -3.67 -2.87
C LYS A 48 8.43 -4.65 -1.99
N GLU A 49 8.53 -4.35 -0.70
CA GLU A 49 9.33 -5.09 0.27
C GLU A 49 8.55 -5.33 1.56
N PRO A 50 7.41 -6.05 1.51
CA PRO A 50 6.53 -6.22 2.68
C PRO A 50 7.22 -6.88 3.87
N GLN A 51 8.26 -7.70 3.63
CA GLN A 51 9.06 -8.33 4.69
C GLN A 51 9.80 -7.35 5.60
N GLU A 52 10.10 -6.14 5.11
CA GLU A 52 10.79 -5.09 5.89
C GLU A 52 9.82 -4.36 6.85
N TRP A 53 8.51 -4.64 6.75
CA TRP A 53 7.45 -3.94 7.47
C TRP A 53 6.56 -4.88 8.29
N PRO A 54 7.13 -5.60 9.27
CA PRO A 54 6.40 -6.62 10.04
C PRO A 54 5.19 -6.07 10.80
N ASN A 55 5.19 -4.78 11.18
CA ASN A 55 4.05 -4.13 11.84
C ASN A 55 2.80 -4.05 10.96
N PHE A 56 2.95 -4.17 9.64
CA PHE A 56 1.87 -4.06 8.65
C PHE A 56 1.63 -5.37 7.90
N ALA A 57 2.22 -6.48 8.37
CA ALA A 57 2.22 -7.76 7.64
C ALA A 57 0.81 -8.23 7.25
N THR A 58 -0.17 -8.09 8.16
CA THR A 58 -1.56 -8.52 7.91
C THR A 58 -2.25 -7.65 6.85
N GLU A 59 -1.99 -6.35 6.83
CA GLU A 59 -2.57 -5.40 5.89
C GLU A 59 -1.93 -5.55 4.52
N LEU A 60 -0.62 -5.77 4.47
CA LEU A 60 0.11 -6.00 3.23
C LEU A 60 -0.27 -7.33 2.60
N GLU A 61 -0.50 -8.39 3.38
CA GLU A 61 -1.02 -9.67 2.86
C GLU A 61 -2.38 -9.50 2.16
N LYS A 62 -3.26 -8.64 2.72
CA LYS A 62 -4.54 -8.31 2.07
C LYS A 62 -4.34 -7.55 0.77
N ILE A 63 -3.41 -6.59 0.73
CA ILE A 63 -3.08 -5.87 -0.51
C ILE A 63 -2.51 -6.83 -1.56
N GLU A 64 -1.58 -7.71 -1.19
CA GLU A 64 -1.02 -8.72 -2.09
C GLU A 64 -2.11 -9.62 -2.66
N THR A 65 -3.07 -10.04 -1.82
CA THR A 65 -4.23 -10.81 -2.27
C THR A 65 -5.07 -10.02 -3.29
N LEU A 66 -5.30 -8.73 -3.06
CA LEU A 66 -6.00 -7.88 -4.01
C LEU A 66 -5.20 -7.70 -5.30
N GLN A 67 -3.87 -7.58 -5.25
CA GLN A 67 -3.01 -7.44 -6.43
C GLN A 67 -3.13 -8.63 -7.38
N ILE A 68 -3.40 -9.84 -6.88
CA ILE A 68 -3.66 -11.03 -7.73
C ILE A 68 -4.86 -10.79 -8.67
N CYS A 69 -5.83 -9.97 -8.26
CA CYS A 69 -6.98 -9.59 -9.09
C CYS A 69 -6.66 -8.48 -10.12
N PHE A 70 -5.46 -7.88 -10.06
CA PHE A 70 -5.01 -6.80 -10.94
C PHE A 70 -3.83 -7.26 -11.81
N PRO A 71 -4.07 -7.84 -13.00
CA PRO A 71 -3.00 -8.36 -13.87
C PRO A 71 -2.00 -7.30 -14.35
N ASP A 72 -2.38 -6.01 -14.34
CA ASP A 72 -1.53 -4.88 -14.75
C ASP A 72 -1.43 -3.83 -13.62
N PHE A 73 -1.35 -4.31 -12.37
CA PHE A 73 -1.23 -3.44 -11.20
C PHE A 73 -0.05 -2.45 -11.34
N LYS A 74 -0.35 -1.16 -11.18
CA LYS A 74 0.65 -0.09 -11.21
C LYS A 74 0.43 0.83 -10.02
N ILE A 75 1.47 1.07 -9.24
CA ILE A 75 1.51 2.10 -8.21
C ILE A 75 2.62 3.10 -8.53
N ILE A 76 2.26 4.38 -8.65
CA ILE A 76 3.16 5.44 -9.09
C ILE A 76 3.26 6.50 -8.00
N HIS A 77 4.49 6.90 -7.68
CA HIS A 77 4.75 8.02 -6.80
C HIS A 77 4.41 9.35 -7.49
N VAL A 78 3.60 10.19 -6.86
CA VAL A 78 3.36 11.57 -7.30
C VAL A 78 3.90 12.57 -6.27
N PRO A 79 4.58 13.65 -6.70
CA PRO A 79 5.07 14.69 -5.79
C PRO A 79 3.96 15.62 -5.29
#